data_AF-A0A397JGB4-F1
#
_entry.id   AF-A0A397JGB4-F1
#
_cell.length_a   1.000
_cell.length_b   1.000
_cell.length_c   1.000
_cell.angle_alpha   90.00
_cell.angle_beta   90.00
_cell.angle_gamma   90.00
#
_symmetry.space_group_name_H-M   'P 1'
#
loop_
_entity.id
_entity.type
_entity.pdbx_description
1 polymer ?
#
loop_
_entity_poly.entity_id
_entity_poly.type
_entity_poly.pdbx_seq_one_letter_code
_entity_poly.pdbx_strand_id
1 'polypeptide(L)'
;MRKSRNTYCKTQHYPYNIPTLDFLSNKTSLFLLQYFRDLYHNLEKSTPKLNKKNKKQNPNIYILATLEEKVDLRRLPTGYSTSCPPIQGLCNRCKLPFVNEDGIIFICGHSYHTNCYDKKCIYCEEFYKRGIFENVNSFLKRIEKGANILTQEDFDDDENNIEEGEEQSEEVEIQQISNRLEIEIHQIENW
;
A
#
# COMPACT_ATOMS: atom_id res chain seq x y z
N MET A 1 55.93 12.13 7.79
CA MET A 1 54.79 11.24 8.14
C MET A 1 53.78 12.02 8.98
N ARG A 2 52.62 12.36 8.42
CA ARG A 2 51.51 13.01 9.16
C ARG A 2 50.78 11.91 9.96
N LYS A 3 50.77 12.02 11.29
CA LYS A 3 49.89 11.20 12.15
C LYS A 3 48.45 11.61 11.87
N SER A 4 47.64 10.72 11.28
CA SER A 4 46.19 10.92 11.26
C SER A 4 45.67 10.87 12.70
N ARG A 5 45.00 11.94 13.13
CA ARG A 5 44.21 11.90 14.36
C ARG A 5 43.01 11.01 14.09
N ASN A 6 42.85 9.95 14.88
CA ASN A 6 41.61 9.17 14.94
C ASN A 6 40.46 10.11 15.34
N THR A 7 39.69 10.59 14.37
CA THR A 7 38.48 11.42 14.54
C THR A 7 37.20 10.59 14.70
N TYR A 8 37.32 9.31 15.05
CA TYR A 8 36.15 8.47 15.30
C TYR A 8 35.75 8.55 16.77
N CYS A 9 34.59 9.17 17.02
CA CYS A 9 33.94 9.18 18.32
C CYS A 9 33.48 7.75 18.64
N LYS A 10 34.08 7.12 19.66
CA LYS A 10 33.83 5.70 20.00
C LYS A 10 32.50 5.45 20.71
N THR A 11 31.82 6.52 21.11
CA THR A 11 30.57 6.47 21.87
C THR A 11 29.66 7.57 21.34
N GLN A 12 28.71 7.19 20.48
CA GLN A 12 27.55 8.04 20.23
C GLN A 12 26.65 7.91 21.45
N HIS A 13 26.34 9.04 22.10
CA HIS A 13 25.33 9.05 23.15
C HIS A 13 23.98 8.96 22.45
N TYR A 14 23.35 7.79 22.52
CA TYR A 14 22.01 7.60 21.97
C TYR A 14 21.03 8.44 22.82
N PRO A 15 20.13 9.22 22.21
CA PRO A 15 19.33 10.22 22.92
C PRO A 15 18.31 9.61 23.89
N TYR A 16 18.00 8.31 23.75
CA TYR A 16 17.02 7.62 24.57
C TYR A 16 17.70 6.69 25.58
N ASN A 17 17.23 6.75 26.83
CA ASN A 17 17.57 5.75 27.83
C ASN A 17 16.73 4.47 27.62
N ILE A 18 17.09 3.37 28.31
CA ILE A 18 16.40 2.08 28.18
C ILE A 18 14.89 2.20 28.46
N PRO A 19 14.43 2.82 29.58
CA PRO A 19 13.00 3.04 29.82
C PRO A 19 12.26 3.78 28.69
N THR A 20 12.87 4.81 28.10
CA THR A 20 12.29 5.53 26.97
C THR A 20 12.20 4.66 25.72
N LEU A 21 13.23 3.84 25.47
CA LEU A 21 13.20 2.87 24.36
C LEU A 21 12.10 1.82 24.54
N ASP A 22 11.96 1.26 25.74
CA ASP A 22 10.92 0.28 26.07
C ASP A 22 9.52 0.90 25.91
N PHE A 23 9.35 2.15 26.36
CA PHE A 23 8.13 2.90 26.16
C PHE A 23 7.78 3.08 24.68
N LEU A 24 8.71 3.58 23.87
CA LEU A 24 8.49 3.80 22.43
C LEU A 24 8.21 2.48 21.71
N SER A 25 8.92 1.41 22.09
CA SER A 25 8.70 0.07 21.56
C SER A 25 7.30 -0.44 21.88
N ASN A 26 6.86 -0.31 23.14
CA ASN A 26 5.52 -0.74 23.57
C ASN A 26 4.41 0.10 22.92
N LYS A 27 4.61 1.41 22.82
CA LYS A 27 3.67 2.34 22.16
C LYS A 27 3.51 2.01 20.67
N THR A 28 4.63 1.76 19.98
CA THR A 28 4.63 1.35 18.57
C THR A 28 3.97 -0.01 18.39
N SER A 29 4.26 -0.97 19.28
CA SER A 29 3.67 -2.31 19.23
C SER A 29 2.16 -2.25 19.41
N LEU A 30 1.68 -1.45 20.37
CA LEU A 30 0.26 -1.23 20.62
C LEU A 30 -0.44 -0.61 19.40
N PHE A 31 0.17 0.42 18.79
CA PHE A 31 -0.33 1.03 17.56
C PHE A 31 -0.44 0.01 16.43
N LEU A 32 0.61 -0.78 16.19
CA LEU A 32 0.62 -1.80 15.13
C LEU A 32 -0.45 -2.87 15.37
N LEU A 33 -0.61 -3.36 16.61
CA LEU A 33 -1.64 -4.35 16.93
C LEU A 33 -3.04 -3.81 16.67
N GLN A 34 -3.35 -2.60 17.13
CA GLN A 34 -4.64 -1.96 16.89
C GLN A 34 -4.88 -1.77 15.40
N TYR A 35 -3.87 -1.29 14.67
CA TYR A 35 -3.96 -1.13 13.22
C TYR A 35 -4.21 -2.44 12.48
N PHE A 36 -3.50 -3.52 12.83
CA PHE A 36 -3.70 -4.84 12.21
C PHE A 36 -5.04 -5.48 12.60
N ARG A 37 -5.52 -5.26 13.82
CA ARG A 37 -6.88 -5.65 14.23
C ARG A 37 -7.93 -4.96 13.36
N ASP A 38 -7.80 -3.65 13.17
CA ASP A 38 -8.72 -2.88 12.35
C ASP A 38 -8.63 -3.25 10.87
N LEU A 39 -7.43 -3.59 10.36
CA LEU A 39 -7.26 -4.20 9.04
C LEU A 39 -8.02 -5.53 8.93
N TYR A 40 -7.86 -6.41 9.92
CA TYR A 40 -8.51 -7.72 9.92
C TYR A 40 -10.04 -7.60 9.95
N HIS A 41 -10.58 -6.81 10.87
CA HIS A 41 -12.02 -6.61 10.96
C HIS A 41 -12.61 -5.92 9.73
N ASN A 42 -11.80 -5.20 8.94
CA ASN A 42 -12.21 -4.53 7.72
C ASN A 42 -11.81 -5.25 6.43
N LEU A 43 -11.41 -6.52 6.52
CA LEU A 43 -11.23 -7.38 5.34
C LEU A 43 -12.47 -7.33 4.45
N GLU A 44 -12.23 -7.24 3.15
CA GLU A 44 -13.26 -7.18 2.09
C GLU A 44 -14.22 -5.97 2.14
N LYS A 45 -14.10 -5.06 3.12
CA LYS A 45 -14.96 -3.86 3.21
C LYS A 45 -14.50 -2.71 2.32
N SER A 46 -13.24 -2.71 1.89
CA SER A 46 -12.72 -1.72 0.95
C SER A 46 -13.34 -1.92 -0.43
N THR A 47 -13.92 -0.87 -1.00
CA THR A 47 -14.71 -0.98 -2.24
C THR A 47 -14.37 0.09 -3.26
N PRO A 48 -14.51 -0.23 -4.55
CA PRO A 48 -14.39 0.76 -5.61
C PRO A 48 -15.56 1.74 -5.57
N LYS A 49 -15.27 3.04 -5.73
CA LYS A 49 -16.31 4.05 -5.90
C LYS A 49 -16.83 4.01 -7.34
N LEU A 50 -17.96 3.35 -7.53
CA LEU A 50 -18.59 3.20 -8.86
C LEU A 50 -19.22 4.51 -9.35
N ASN A 51 -18.80 4.98 -10.52
CA ASN A 51 -19.49 6.08 -11.22
C ASN A 51 -20.78 5.56 -11.85
N LYS A 52 -21.94 6.00 -11.32
CA LYS A 52 -23.29 5.57 -11.74
C LYS A 52 -23.57 5.75 -13.25
N LYS A 53 -22.81 6.58 -13.97
CA LYS A 53 -23.03 6.92 -15.38
C LYS A 53 -22.40 5.95 -16.38
N ASN A 54 -21.31 5.24 -16.03
CA ASN A 54 -20.58 4.37 -16.97
C ASN A 54 -20.14 3.05 -16.31
N LYS A 55 -21.00 2.02 -16.38
CA LYS A 55 -20.71 0.67 -15.83
C LYS A 55 -19.54 -0.09 -16.49
N LYS A 56 -18.94 0.45 -17.56
CA LYS A 56 -17.87 -0.21 -18.35
C LYS A 56 -16.45 0.28 -18.03
N GLN A 57 -16.29 1.34 -17.25
CA GLN A 57 -14.97 1.84 -16.88
C GLN A 57 -14.52 1.25 -15.54
N ASN A 58 -13.23 0.93 -15.45
CA ASN A 58 -12.60 0.59 -14.19
C ASN A 58 -12.77 1.76 -13.21
N PRO A 59 -12.98 1.47 -11.92
CA PRO A 59 -13.11 2.52 -10.90
C PRO A 59 -11.77 3.24 -10.72
N ASN A 60 -11.79 4.56 -10.83
CA ASN A 60 -10.59 5.39 -10.65
C ASN A 60 -10.32 5.73 -9.18
N ILE A 61 -11.29 5.49 -8.28
CA ILE A 61 -11.19 5.81 -6.85
C ILE A 61 -11.62 4.60 -6.04
N TYR A 62 -10.86 4.29 -5.00
CA TYR A 62 -11.20 3.28 -3.99
C TYR A 62 -11.38 3.93 -2.62
N ILE A 63 -12.26 3.34 -1.81
CA ILE A 63 -12.44 3.70 -0.40
C ILE A 63 -11.75 2.61 0.41
N LEU A 64 -10.69 2.97 1.14
CA LEU A 64 -9.97 2.06 2.01
C LEU A 64 -10.63 2.06 3.39
N ALA A 65 -11.28 0.95 3.76
CA ALA A 65 -12.12 0.90 4.95
C ALA A 65 -11.36 1.17 6.26
N THR A 66 -10.14 0.65 6.40
CA THR A 66 -9.33 0.85 7.62
C THR A 66 -8.79 2.26 7.76
N LEU A 67 -8.51 2.94 6.65
CA LEU A 67 -8.00 4.31 6.66
C LEU A 67 -9.13 5.35 6.60
N GLU A 68 -10.35 4.92 6.27
CA GLU A 68 -11.49 5.79 5.94
C GLU A 68 -11.18 6.81 4.83
N GLU A 69 -10.17 6.50 4.00
CA GLU A 69 -9.66 7.39 2.97
C GLU A 69 -10.10 7.01 1.56
N LYS A 70 -10.23 8.04 0.72
CA LYS A 70 -10.40 7.87 -0.72
C LYS A 70 -9.05 7.96 -1.39
N VAL A 71 -8.68 6.91 -2.10
CA VAL A 71 -7.41 6.86 -2.82
C VAL A 71 -7.66 6.74 -4.31
N ASP A 72 -6.85 7.46 -5.08
CA ASP A 72 -6.80 7.30 -6.53
C ASP A 72 -6.19 5.94 -6.89
N LEU A 73 -6.67 5.36 -8.00
CA LEU A 73 -6.19 4.08 -8.51
C LEU A 73 -4.68 4.04 -8.74
N ARG A 74 -4.04 5.18 -9.06
CA ARG A 74 -2.58 5.30 -9.24
C ARG A 74 -1.79 5.02 -7.95
N ARG A 75 -2.44 5.11 -6.79
CA ARG A 75 -1.84 4.79 -5.48
C ARG A 75 -1.93 3.32 -5.11
N LEU A 76 -2.69 2.53 -5.87
CA LEU A 76 -2.87 1.10 -5.62
C LEU A 76 -1.88 0.27 -6.43
N PRO A 77 -1.60 -0.98 -6.00
CA PRO A 77 -0.88 -1.94 -6.81
C PRO A 77 -1.48 -2.08 -8.22
N THR A 78 -0.62 -2.24 -9.24
CA THR A 78 -1.04 -2.26 -10.65
C THR A 78 -2.14 -3.28 -10.95
N GLY A 79 -2.25 -4.37 -10.18
CA GLY A 79 -3.30 -5.37 -10.38
C GLY A 79 -4.71 -4.79 -10.32
N TYR A 80 -4.93 -3.76 -9.50
CA TYR A 80 -6.22 -3.06 -9.38
C TYR A 80 -6.58 -2.26 -10.64
N SER A 81 -5.58 -1.85 -11.44
CA SER A 81 -5.77 -1.12 -12.71
C SER A 81 -6.08 -2.04 -13.89
N THR A 82 -5.89 -3.35 -13.73
CA THR A 82 -6.15 -4.32 -14.79
C THR A 82 -7.65 -4.59 -14.97
N SER A 83 -8.02 -5.37 -15.99
CA SER A 83 -9.41 -5.82 -16.18
C SER A 83 -9.87 -6.85 -15.13
N CYS A 84 -8.95 -7.39 -14.34
CA CYS A 84 -9.24 -8.39 -13.30
C CYS A 84 -8.51 -7.98 -12.02
N PRO A 85 -9.15 -7.27 -11.09
CA PRO A 85 -8.54 -6.95 -9.81
C PRO A 85 -8.03 -8.19 -9.05
N PRO A 86 -7.08 -8.03 -8.12
CA PRO A 86 -6.67 -9.08 -7.19
C PRO A 86 -7.87 -9.71 -6.48
N ILE A 87 -7.82 -11.04 -6.29
CA ILE A 87 -8.88 -11.77 -5.59
C ILE A 87 -8.25 -12.45 -4.39
N GLN A 88 -8.76 -12.17 -3.20
CA GLN A 88 -8.22 -12.73 -1.96
C GLN A 88 -8.46 -14.24 -1.91
N GLY A 89 -7.46 -14.98 -1.43
CA GLY A 89 -7.55 -16.43 -1.18
C GLY A 89 -7.65 -17.33 -2.41
N LEU A 90 -7.71 -16.78 -3.64
CA LEU A 90 -7.86 -17.55 -4.88
C LEU A 90 -6.67 -17.33 -5.82
N CYS A 91 -6.35 -18.35 -6.61
CA CYS A 91 -5.41 -18.21 -7.71
C CYS A 91 -6.04 -17.41 -8.86
N ASN A 92 -5.38 -16.33 -9.27
CA ASN A 92 -5.84 -15.49 -10.36
C ASN A 92 -5.89 -16.22 -11.71
N ARG A 93 -5.16 -17.33 -11.91
CA ARG A 93 -5.19 -18.11 -13.15
C ARG A 93 -6.30 -19.17 -13.18
N CYS A 94 -6.30 -20.11 -12.22
CA CYS A 94 -7.25 -21.23 -12.22
C CYS A 94 -8.53 -20.98 -11.41
N LYS A 95 -8.58 -19.88 -10.65
CA LYS A 95 -9.70 -19.47 -9.77
C LYS A 95 -10.01 -20.46 -8.64
N LEU A 96 -9.12 -21.41 -8.38
CA LEU A 96 -9.22 -22.33 -7.24
C LEU A 96 -8.56 -21.71 -5.99
N PRO A 97 -9.04 -22.06 -4.79
CA PRO A 97 -8.44 -21.60 -3.54
C PRO A 97 -7.03 -22.12 -3.33
N PHE A 98 -6.25 -21.41 -2.53
CA PHE A 98 -4.96 -21.89 -2.04
C PHE A 98 -5.16 -22.97 -0.97
N VAL A 99 -4.34 -24.01 -1.01
CA VAL A 99 -4.35 -25.11 -0.02
C VAL A 99 -2.92 -25.30 0.46
N ASN A 100 -2.69 -25.23 1.77
CA ASN A 100 -1.36 -25.42 2.39
C ASN A 100 -0.28 -24.47 1.85
N GLU A 101 -0.57 -23.17 1.75
CA GLU A 101 0.40 -22.12 1.36
C GLU A 101 1.02 -22.31 -0.04
N ASP A 102 0.35 -23.04 -0.94
CA ASP A 102 0.80 -23.27 -2.31
C ASP A 102 0.66 -22.05 -3.24
N GLY A 103 0.47 -20.86 -2.66
CA GLY A 103 0.22 -19.61 -3.34
C GLY A 103 1.35 -18.60 -3.19
N ILE A 104 1.64 -17.90 -4.28
CA ILE A 104 2.53 -16.74 -4.29
C ILE A 104 1.72 -15.49 -4.63
N ILE A 105 1.92 -14.40 -3.87
CA ILE A 105 1.29 -13.10 -4.11
C ILE A 105 2.33 -12.15 -4.70
N PHE A 106 2.02 -11.51 -5.83
CA PHE A 106 2.89 -10.56 -6.50
C PHE A 106 2.73 -9.16 -5.93
N ILE A 107 3.73 -8.31 -6.14
CA ILE A 107 3.67 -6.88 -5.78
C ILE A 107 2.49 -6.14 -6.43
N CYS A 108 1.96 -6.65 -7.55
CA CYS A 108 0.77 -6.11 -8.18
C CYS A 108 -0.54 -6.52 -7.48
N GLY A 109 -0.47 -7.36 -6.45
CA GLY A 109 -1.60 -7.91 -5.70
C GLY A 109 -2.12 -9.24 -6.23
N HIS A 110 -1.83 -9.61 -7.48
CA HIS A 110 -2.30 -10.89 -8.02
C HIS A 110 -1.59 -12.09 -7.40
N SER A 111 -2.35 -13.14 -7.13
CA SER A 111 -1.91 -14.36 -6.48
C SER A 111 -2.02 -15.56 -7.43
N TYR A 112 -1.06 -16.48 -7.38
CA TYR A 112 -1.02 -17.66 -8.25
C TYR A 112 -0.57 -18.88 -7.47
N HIS A 113 -1.10 -20.06 -7.80
CA HIS A 113 -0.46 -21.29 -7.34
C HIS A 113 0.96 -21.35 -7.90
N THR A 114 1.89 -21.94 -7.16
CA THR A 114 3.27 -22.16 -7.62
C THR A 114 3.31 -22.84 -8.99
N ASN A 115 2.41 -23.79 -9.24
CA ASN A 115 2.28 -24.48 -10.54
C ASN A 115 1.49 -23.70 -11.60
N CYS A 116 0.66 -22.73 -11.19
CA CYS A 116 -0.06 -21.85 -12.11
C CYS A 116 0.78 -20.66 -12.58
N TYR A 117 1.87 -20.38 -11.88
CA TYR A 117 2.76 -19.27 -12.16
C TYR A 117 3.58 -19.49 -13.44
N ASP A 118 3.66 -18.45 -14.27
CA ASP A 118 4.40 -18.47 -15.55
C ASP A 118 5.46 -17.35 -15.62
N LYS A 119 6.23 -17.15 -14.53
CA LYS A 119 7.30 -16.13 -14.41
C LYS A 119 6.86 -14.66 -14.46
N LYS A 120 5.60 -14.38 -14.78
CA LYS A 120 5.01 -13.04 -14.88
C LYS A 120 3.51 -13.05 -14.56
N CYS A 121 2.96 -11.90 -14.20
CA CYS A 121 1.52 -11.72 -14.05
C CYS A 121 0.86 -11.46 -15.42
N ILE A 122 -0.01 -12.39 -15.84
CA ILE A 122 -0.69 -12.33 -17.14
C ILE A 122 -1.58 -11.09 -17.29
N TYR A 123 -2.25 -10.66 -16.21
CA TYR A 123 -3.17 -9.51 -16.26
C TYR A 123 -2.42 -8.19 -16.38
N CYS A 124 -1.32 -8.05 -15.65
CA CYS A 124 -0.48 -6.86 -15.69
C CYS A 124 0.25 -6.77 -17.03
N GLU A 125 0.75 -7.89 -17.56
CA GLU A 125 1.40 -7.91 -18.87
C GLU A 125 0.46 -7.40 -19.97
N GLU A 126 -0.76 -7.93 -20.03
CA GLU A 126 -1.75 -7.50 -21.02
C GLU A 126 -2.18 -6.03 -20.80
N PHE A 127 -2.30 -5.59 -19.56
CA PHE A 127 -2.53 -4.18 -19.23
C PHE A 127 -1.44 -3.28 -19.80
N TYR A 128 -0.16 -3.61 -19.59
CA TYR A 128 0.95 -2.82 -20.09
C TYR A 128 1.05 -2.83 -21.62
N LYS A 129 0.90 -3.99 -22.27
CA LYS A 129 0.91 -4.09 -23.73
C LYS A 129 -0.14 -3.18 -24.36
N ARG A 130 -1.37 -3.21 -23.82
CA ARG A 130 -2.47 -2.37 -24.28
C ARG A 130 -2.17 -0.89 -24.04
N GLY A 131 -1.73 -0.52 -22.84
CA GLY A 131 -1.38 0.88 -22.51
C GLY A 131 -0.27 1.44 -23.41
N ILE A 132 0.76 0.63 -23.71
CA ILE A 132 1.83 1.01 -24.66
C ILE A 132 1.23 1.28 -26.03
N PHE A 133 0.39 0.37 -26.55
CA PHE A 133 -0.23 0.52 -27.86
C PHE A 133 -1.14 1.76 -27.93
N GLU A 134 -1.96 1.99 -26.92
CA GLU A 134 -2.84 3.16 -26.82
C GLU A 134 -2.04 4.47 -26.77
N ASN A 135 -0.99 4.52 -25.96
CA ASN A 135 -0.13 5.70 -25.84
C ASN A 135 0.63 6.01 -27.13
N VAL A 136 1.21 4.99 -27.78
CA VAL A 136 1.92 5.14 -29.06
C VAL A 136 0.96 5.65 -30.14
N ASN A 137 -0.24 5.06 -30.25
CA ASN A 137 -1.23 5.53 -31.22
C ASN A 137 -1.69 6.96 -30.95
N SER A 138 -1.89 7.32 -29.68
CA SER A 138 -2.22 8.70 -29.29
C SER A 138 -1.11 9.67 -29.68
N PHE A 139 0.14 9.30 -29.44
CA PHE A 139 1.31 10.09 -29.82
C PHE A 139 1.42 10.27 -31.34
N LEU A 140 1.30 9.21 -32.14
CA LEU A 140 1.34 9.28 -33.60
C LEU A 140 0.23 10.20 -34.16
N LYS A 141 -1.00 10.08 -33.63
CA LYS A 141 -2.11 10.95 -34.02
C LYS A 141 -1.84 12.44 -33.74
N ARG A 142 -1.14 12.76 -32.65
CA ARG A 142 -0.75 14.15 -32.34
C ARG A 142 0.31 14.66 -33.30
N ILE A 143 1.29 13.84 -33.69
CA ILE A 143 2.28 14.21 -34.71
C ILE A 143 1.60 14.49 -36.06
N GLU A 144 0.67 13.64 -36.47
CA GLU A 144 -0.04 13.77 -37.76
C GLU A 144 -0.93 15.03 -37.83
N LYS A 145 -1.45 15.51 -36.69
CA LYS A 145 -2.35 16.68 -36.63
C LYS A 145 -1.66 18.04 -36.72
N GLY A 146 -0.33 18.14 -36.67
CA GLY A 146 0.39 19.43 -36.64
C GLY A 146 0.27 20.17 -35.30
N ALA A 147 0.76 21.42 -35.22
CA ALA A 147 1.03 22.18 -33.99
C ALA A 147 0.04 21.96 -32.82
N ASN A 148 0.59 21.59 -31.65
CA ASN A 148 -0.14 21.26 -30.42
C ASN A 148 -0.90 22.49 -29.86
N ILE A 149 -2.23 22.45 -29.85
CA ILE A 149 -3.01 23.18 -28.86
C ILE A 149 -3.13 22.24 -27.66
N LEU A 150 -2.40 22.52 -26.58
CA LEU A 150 -2.53 21.79 -25.30
C LEU A 150 -3.99 21.89 -24.85
N THR A 151 -4.59 20.75 -24.54
CA THR A 151 -5.97 20.70 -24.03
C THR A 151 -5.96 20.36 -22.54
N GLN A 152 -7.04 20.69 -21.84
CA GLN A 152 -7.18 20.45 -20.40
C GLN A 152 -7.10 18.97 -20.02
N GLU A 153 -7.14 18.05 -20.99
CA GLU A 153 -6.91 16.61 -20.83
C GLU A 153 -5.43 16.23 -20.64
N ASP A 154 -4.49 17.16 -20.88
CA ASP A 154 -3.04 16.94 -20.77
C ASP A 154 -2.46 17.21 -19.36
N PHE A 155 -3.30 17.61 -18.39
CA PHE A 155 -2.87 17.91 -17.02
C PHE A 155 -3.67 17.07 -16.00
N ASP A 156 -2.96 16.28 -15.19
CA ASP A 156 -3.51 15.62 -14.01
C ASP A 156 -3.40 16.58 -12.81
N ASP A 157 -4.52 17.16 -12.38
CA ASP A 157 -4.60 17.95 -11.14
C ASP A 157 -4.47 17.01 -9.93
N ASP A 158 -3.31 17.05 -9.27
CA ASP A 158 -3.02 16.28 -8.06
C ASP A 158 -2.48 17.22 -6.98
N GLU A 159 -3.38 17.93 -6.30
CA GLU A 159 -3.04 18.70 -5.10
C GLU A 159 -3.53 17.92 -3.88
N ASN A 160 -2.61 17.25 -3.19
CA ASN A 160 -2.84 16.68 -1.86
C ASN A 160 -1.94 17.40 -0.87
N ASN A 161 -2.53 18.33 -0.12
CA ASN A 161 -1.94 18.85 1.11
C ASN A 161 -2.26 17.85 2.24
N ILE A 162 -1.23 17.31 2.86
CA ILE A 162 -1.32 16.57 4.12
C ILE A 162 -0.66 17.47 5.17
N GLU A 163 -1.46 17.97 6.11
CA GLU A 163 -0.96 18.62 7.32
C GLU A 163 -0.54 17.54 8.33
N GLU A 164 0.68 17.67 8.85
CA GLU A 164 1.22 16.83 9.92
C GLU A 164 0.63 17.24 11.28
N GLY A 165 0.12 16.25 12.02
CA GLY A 165 -0.45 16.42 13.36
C GLY A 165 0.61 16.44 14.47
N GLU A 166 0.34 17.24 15.50
CA GLU A 166 1.20 17.52 16.65
C GLU A 166 1.31 16.35 17.65
N GLU A 167 2.51 16.14 18.19
CA GLU A 167 2.81 15.19 19.28
C GLU A 167 2.43 15.78 20.66
N GLN A 168 1.88 14.94 21.54
CA GLN A 168 1.64 15.27 22.96
C GLN A 168 2.35 14.34 23.95
N SER A 169 2.54 14.91 25.14
CA SER A 169 3.57 14.71 26.18
C SER A 169 3.69 13.35 26.87
N GLU A 170 4.94 12.96 27.11
CA GLU A 170 5.41 11.73 27.75
C GLU A 170 5.71 11.95 29.25
N GLU A 171 4.94 11.35 30.17
CA GLU A 171 5.49 10.86 31.47
C GLU A 171 4.48 10.05 32.31
N VAL A 172 3.17 10.17 32.07
CA VAL A 172 2.13 9.39 32.79
C VAL A 172 1.73 8.08 32.07
N GLU A 173 2.19 7.89 30.82
CA GLU A 173 1.71 6.85 29.89
C GLU A 173 2.40 5.46 30.03
N ILE A 174 3.59 5.35 30.63
CA ILE A 174 4.45 4.16 30.44
C ILE A 174 3.82 2.84 30.95
N GLN A 175 3.40 2.79 32.22
CA GLN A 175 2.82 1.57 32.80
C GLN A 175 1.45 1.25 32.19
N GLN A 176 0.68 2.27 31.82
CA GLN A 176 -0.63 2.10 31.18
C GLN A 176 -0.49 1.50 29.79
N ILE A 177 0.51 1.90 29.00
CA ILE A 177 0.78 1.34 27.69
C ILE A 177 1.23 -0.12 27.80
N SER A 178 2.12 -0.46 28.73
CA SER A 178 2.57 -1.85 28.93
C SER A 178 1.41 -2.79 29.25
N ASN A 179 0.54 -2.40 30.19
CA ASN A 179 -0.63 -3.21 30.57
C ASN A 179 -1.64 -3.35 29.41
N ARG A 180 -1.86 -2.28 28.63
CA ARG A 180 -2.73 -2.33 27.44
C ARG A 180 -2.16 -3.23 26.35
N LEU A 181 -0.84 -3.20 26.16
CA LEU A 181 -0.16 -4.05 25.17
C LEU A 181 -0.33 -5.53 25.52
N GLU A 182 -0.15 -5.92 26.78
CA GLU A 182 -0.38 -7.31 27.22
C GLU A 182 -1.81 -7.76 26.93
N ILE A 183 -2.81 -6.92 27.21
CA ILE A 183 -4.22 -7.22 26.92
C ILE A 183 -4.45 -7.42 25.42
N GLU A 184 -3.93 -6.53 24.57
CA GLU A 184 -4.09 -6.61 23.11
C GLU A 184 -3.40 -7.85 22.54
N ILE A 185 -2.23 -8.23 23.05
CA ILE A 185 -1.53 -9.47 22.65
C ILE A 185 -2.40 -10.69 22.96
N HIS A 186 -3.01 -10.75 24.14
CA HIS A 186 -3.91 -11.86 24.51
C HIS A 186 -5.18 -11.92 23.66
N GLN A 187 -5.59 -10.82 23.02
CA GLN A 187 -6.78 -10.78 22.17
C GLN A 187 -6.52 -11.21 20.73
N ILE A 188 -5.26 -11.34 20.28
CA ILE A 188 -4.90 -11.69 18.89
C ILE A 188 -5.56 -13.01 18.45
N GLU A 189 -5.66 -13.99 19.35
CA GLU A 189 -6.30 -15.29 19.06
C GLU A 189 -7.80 -15.17 18.74
N ASN A 190 -8.43 -14.03 19.08
CA ASN A 190 -9.85 -13.76 18.88
C ASN A 190 -10.13 -12.81 17.72
N TRP A 191 -9.13 -12.44 16.93
CA TRP A 191 -9.32 -11.56 15.77
C TRP A 191 -10.13 -12.24 14.69
#